data_AF-A0A7J6X7C8-F1
#
_entry.id   AF-A0A7J6X7C8-F1
#
_cell.length_a   1.000
_cell.length_b   1.000
_cell.length_c   1.000
_cell.angle_alpha   90.00
_cell.angle_beta   90.00
_cell.angle_gamma   90.00
#
_symmetry.space_group_name_H-M   'P 1'
#
loop_
_entity.id
_entity.type
_entity.pdbx_description
1 polymer ?
#
loop_
_entity_poly.entity_id
_entity_poly.type
_entity_poly.pdbx_seq_one_letter_code
_entity_poly.pdbx_strand_id
1 'polypeptide(L)'
;MFVYCDFVFEIFAVSRNELVVEVRHGGYFETKPLLHYRNGGKVPNYVYNINPKSLTYYELKNSIDGLGYKDITKIHYCERGRTLDSLRLLMDDENIKHMAELAARNGGSCGIEVYTEL
;
A
#
# COMPACT_ATOMS: atom_id res chain seq x y z
N MET A 1 18.04 10.64 4.39
CA MET A 1 18.22 9.19 4.49
C MET A 1 17.23 8.59 3.53
N PHE A 2 17.69 7.64 2.70
CA PHE A 2 16.85 6.97 1.73
C PHE A 2 16.73 5.52 2.11
N VAL A 3 15.52 4.98 2.02
CA VAL A 3 15.29 3.54 2.16
C VAL A 3 14.89 3.03 0.80
N TYR A 4 15.74 2.20 0.21
CA TYR A 4 15.40 1.50 -1.01
C TYR A 4 14.35 0.46 -0.66
N CYS A 5 13.30 0.44 -1.46
CA CYS A 5 12.24 -0.54 -1.37
C CYS A 5 12.03 -1.05 -2.78
N ASP A 6 11.97 -2.36 -2.94
CA ASP A 6 11.85 -2.95 -4.26
C ASP A 6 10.52 -2.50 -4.91
N PHE A 7 9.45 -2.39 -4.12
CA PHE A 7 8.10 -2.09 -4.59
C PHE A 7 7.23 -1.38 -3.55
N VAL A 8 6.27 -0.60 -4.05
CA VAL A 8 5.25 0.06 -3.23
C VAL A 8 3.89 -0.16 -3.87
N PHE A 9 2.92 -0.56 -3.05
CA PHE A 9 1.53 -0.55 -3.46
C PHE A 9 0.90 0.73 -2.95
N GLU A 10 0.35 1.52 -3.84
CA GLU A 10 -0.45 2.69 -3.50
C GLU A 10 -1.92 2.30 -3.55
N ILE A 11 -2.59 2.29 -2.39
CA ILE A 11 -4.02 2.01 -2.31
C ILE A 11 -4.78 3.33 -2.23
N PHE A 12 -5.70 3.52 -3.18
CA PHE A 12 -6.57 4.67 -3.33
C PHE A 12 -8.02 4.28 -3.12
N ALA A 13 -8.76 4.97 -2.26
CA ALA A 13 -10.22 4.87 -2.32
C ALA A 13 -10.70 5.66 -3.53
N VAL A 14 -11.37 5.03 -4.50
CA VAL A 14 -12.01 5.72 -5.64
C VAL A 14 -13.44 6.14 -5.27
N SER A 15 -14.09 5.35 -4.42
CA SER A 15 -15.40 5.65 -3.86
C SER A 15 -15.53 5.04 -2.46
N ARG A 16 -16.68 5.24 -1.79
CA ARG A 16 -16.95 4.65 -0.47
C ARG A 16 -16.89 3.12 -0.45
N ASN A 17 -17.00 2.45 -1.59
CA ASN A 17 -17.04 1.00 -1.71
C ASN A 17 -16.00 0.45 -2.72
N GLU A 18 -15.03 1.26 -3.13
CA GLU A 18 -14.07 0.85 -4.14
C GLU A 18 -12.69 1.39 -3.79
N LEU A 19 -11.74 0.46 -3.64
CA LEU A 19 -10.31 0.75 -3.56
C LEU A 19 -9.66 0.36 -4.88
N VAL A 20 -8.75 1.20 -5.37
CA VAL A 20 -7.81 0.90 -6.44
C VAL A 20 -6.44 0.68 -5.82
N VAL A 21 -5.83 -0.46 -6.12
CA VAL A 21 -4.41 -0.69 -5.82
C VAL A 21 -3.60 -0.42 -7.06
N GLU A 22 -2.66 0.53 -6.98
CA GLU A 22 -1.66 0.79 -8.00
C GLU A 22 -0.30 0.27 -7.53
N VAL A 23 0.40 -0.46 -8.39
CA VAL A 23 1.74 -0.97 -8.06
C VAL A 23 2.79 -0.04 -8.67
N ARG A 24 3.82 0.29 -7.88
CA ARG A 24 4.99 1.03 -8.33
C ARG A 24 6.29 0.35 -7.94
N HIS A 25 7.33 0.56 -8.74
CA HIS A 25 8.62 -0.11 -8.54
C HIS A 25 9.84 0.70 -8.96
N GLY A 26 11.01 0.30 -8.47
CA GLY A 26 12.30 0.90 -8.84
C GLY A 26 12.54 2.31 -8.29
N GLY A 27 11.76 2.72 -7.28
CA GLY A 27 11.90 4.00 -6.59
C GLY A 27 12.61 3.87 -5.25
N TYR A 28 12.47 4.90 -4.42
CA TYR A 28 12.98 4.90 -3.06
C TYR A 28 12.13 5.78 -2.15
N PHE A 29 12.21 5.53 -0.84
CA PHE A 29 11.59 6.36 0.16
C PHE A 29 12.52 7.47 0.62
N GLU A 30 12.07 8.70 0.46
CA GLU A 30 12.59 9.82 1.23
C GLU A 30 11.94 9.79 2.61
N THR A 31 12.73 9.73 3.69
CA THR A 31 12.22 9.52 5.05
C THR A 31 12.17 10.78 5.91
N LYS A 32 12.54 11.95 5.35
CA LYS A 32 12.53 13.24 6.06
C LYS A 32 12.04 14.37 5.13
N PRO A 33 11.10 15.23 5.57
CA PRO A 33 10.40 15.21 6.86
C PRO A 33 9.28 14.17 6.92
N LEU A 34 8.78 13.72 5.77
CA LEU A 34 7.69 12.76 5.63
C LEU A 34 8.15 11.60 4.75
N LEU A 35 7.55 10.44 4.95
CA LEU A 35 7.71 9.28 4.11
C LEU A 35 7.03 9.55 2.78
N HIS A 36 7.81 9.50 1.70
CA HIS A 36 7.30 9.69 0.36
C HIS A 36 8.06 8.82 -0.61
N TYR A 37 7.34 7.99 -1.36
CA TYR A 37 7.93 7.23 -2.44
C TYR A 37 8.26 8.13 -3.63
N ARG A 38 9.49 8.03 -4.14
CA ARG A 38 10.03 8.86 -5.22
C ARG A 38 10.58 8.01 -6.34
N ASN A 39 10.48 8.53 -7.57
CA ASN A 39 11.12 8.00 -8.77
C ASN A 39 10.77 6.55 -9.14
N GLY A 40 9.73 5.96 -8.52
CA GLY A 40 9.20 4.67 -8.92
C GLY A 40 8.25 4.78 -10.10
N GLY A 41 8.37 3.86 -11.04
CA GLY A 41 7.48 3.73 -12.20
C GLY A 41 6.20 2.99 -11.84
N LYS A 42 5.07 3.42 -12.40
CA LYS A 42 3.80 2.66 -12.32
C LYS A 42 3.93 1.39 -13.16
N VAL A 43 3.57 0.25 -12.60
CA VAL A 43 3.47 -0.99 -13.37
C VAL A 43 2.18 -0.96 -14.21
N PRO A 44 2.26 -1.00 -15.55
CA PRO A 44 1.06 -0.95 -16.40
C PRO A 44 0.15 -2.15 -16.16
N ASN A 45 -1.18 -1.95 -16.27
CA ASN A 45 -2.23 -2.98 -16.11
C ASN A 45 -2.40 -3.59 -14.70
N TYR A 46 -1.74 -3.06 -13.68
CA TYR A 46 -1.92 -3.50 -12.29
C TYR A 46 -2.73 -2.48 -11.49
N VAL A 47 -4.00 -2.36 -11.88
CA VAL A 47 -5.04 -1.64 -11.17
C VAL A 47 -6.16 -2.64 -10.89
N TYR A 48 -6.35 -2.97 -9.61
CA TYR A 48 -7.45 -3.84 -9.18
C TYR A 48 -8.45 -3.05 -8.35
N ASN A 49 -9.72 -3.21 -8.69
CA ASN A 49 -10.83 -2.72 -7.88
C ASN A 49 -11.11 -3.74 -6.78
N ILE A 50 -10.93 -3.29 -5.54
CA ILE A 50 -11.12 -4.09 -4.35
C ILE A 50 -12.28 -3.50 -3.57
N ASN A 51 -13.22 -4.36 -3.16
CA ASN A 51 -14.26 -3.97 -2.24
C ASN A 51 -13.68 -3.92 -0.81
N PRO A 52 -13.57 -2.73 -0.19
CA PRO A 52 -12.96 -2.59 1.13
C PRO A 52 -13.70 -3.36 2.23
N LYS A 53 -15.00 -3.68 2.03
CA LYS A 53 -15.80 -4.41 3.03
C LYS A 53 -15.57 -5.91 3.02
N SER A 54 -15.07 -6.46 1.90
CA SER A 54 -14.80 -7.88 1.76
C SER A 54 -13.30 -8.19 1.71
N LEU A 55 -12.43 -7.17 1.62
CA LEU A 55 -11.00 -7.35 1.56
C LEU A 55 -10.48 -8.02 2.83
N THR A 56 -9.81 -9.14 2.64
CA THR A 56 -9.08 -9.88 3.68
C THR A 56 -7.57 -9.74 3.50
N TYR A 57 -6.82 -10.05 4.57
CA TYR A 57 -5.36 -10.14 4.54
C TYR A 57 -4.90 -11.09 3.42
N TYR A 58 -5.55 -12.24 3.32
CA TYR A 58 -5.20 -13.28 2.36
C TYR A 58 -5.46 -12.85 0.91
N GLU A 59 -6.57 -12.16 0.63
CA GLU A 59 -6.84 -11.64 -0.72
C GLU A 59 -5.83 -10.56 -1.13
N LEU A 60 -5.48 -9.64 -0.20
CA LEU A 60 -4.46 -8.64 -0.48
C LEU A 60 -3.12 -9.33 -0.76
N LYS A 61 -2.72 -10.29 0.10
CA LYS A 61 -1.47 -11.04 -0.07
C LYS A 61 -1.47 -11.84 -1.38
N ASN A 62 -2.53 -12.55 -1.71
CA ASN A 62 -2.64 -13.28 -2.99
C ASN A 62 -2.58 -12.35 -4.19
N SER A 63 -3.16 -11.15 -4.10
CA SER A 63 -3.08 -10.15 -5.16
C SER A 63 -1.65 -9.68 -5.36
N ILE A 64 -0.89 -9.54 -4.28
CA ILE A 64 0.54 -9.21 -4.29
C ILE A 64 1.38 -10.37 -4.84
N ASP A 65 1.17 -11.59 -4.36
CA ASP A 65 1.87 -12.80 -4.80
C ASP A 65 1.62 -13.07 -6.30
N GLY A 66 0.40 -12.78 -6.78
CA GLY A 66 0.00 -12.90 -8.19
C GLY A 66 0.78 -12.00 -9.15
N LEU A 67 1.50 -11.00 -8.64
CA LEU A 67 2.38 -10.13 -9.43
C LEU A 67 3.76 -10.75 -9.69
N GLY A 68 3.98 -11.98 -9.25
CA GLY A 68 5.27 -12.68 -9.39
C GLY A 68 6.23 -12.44 -8.23
N TYR A 69 5.80 -11.72 -7.19
CA TYR A 69 6.59 -11.49 -5.98
C TYR A 69 6.33 -12.61 -4.99
N LYS A 70 7.12 -13.68 -5.12
CA LYS A 70 7.14 -14.78 -4.16
C LYS A 70 8.07 -14.38 -3.01
N ASP A 71 7.78 -14.88 -1.81
CA ASP A 71 8.60 -14.74 -0.60
C ASP A 71 8.42 -13.46 0.24
N ILE A 72 7.37 -12.67 0.00
CA ILE A 72 7.06 -11.51 0.85
C ILE A 72 6.70 -11.97 2.27
N THR A 73 7.56 -11.62 3.22
CA THR A 73 7.41 -12.02 4.64
C THR A 73 6.68 -10.99 5.50
N LYS A 74 6.75 -9.70 5.14
CA LYS A 74 6.15 -8.60 5.89
C LYS A 74 5.55 -7.57 4.95
N ILE A 75 4.34 -7.14 5.28
CA ILE A 75 3.58 -6.13 4.56
C ILE A 75 3.34 -4.99 5.55
N HIS A 76 3.93 -3.82 5.34
CA HIS A 76 3.65 -2.64 6.16
C HIS A 76 2.76 -1.69 5.38
N TYR A 77 2.01 -0.83 6.05
CA TYR A 77 1.31 0.27 5.41
C TYR A 77 1.48 1.58 6.17
N CYS A 78 1.43 2.70 5.45
CA CYS A 78 1.48 4.04 6.01
C CYS A 78 0.46 4.96 5.35
N GLU A 79 -0.14 5.85 6.12
CA GLU A 79 -0.94 6.95 5.56
C GLU A 79 -0.01 7.95 4.85
N ARG A 80 -0.40 8.42 3.67
CA ARG A 80 0.39 9.40 2.91
C ARG A 80 0.76 10.61 3.77
N GLY A 81 2.02 11.04 3.67
CA GLY A 81 2.48 12.23 4.38
C GLY A 81 2.66 12.02 5.89
N ARG A 82 2.83 10.77 6.33
CA ARG A 82 3.30 10.43 7.67
C ARG A 82 4.78 10.05 7.65
N THR A 83 5.37 9.85 8.83
CA THR A 83 6.78 9.46 8.98
C THR A 83 6.94 7.94 9.03
N LEU A 84 8.19 7.46 8.97
CA LEU A 84 8.53 6.04 9.12
C LEU A 84 7.97 5.44 10.43
N ASP A 85 7.93 6.22 11.51
CA ASP A 85 7.41 5.79 12.82
C ASP A 85 5.90 5.51 12.81
N SER A 86 5.20 5.94 11.75
CA SER A 86 3.76 5.70 11.57
C SER A 86 3.47 4.42 10.79
N LEU A 87 4.50 3.66 10.38
CA LEU A 87 4.34 2.38 9.72
C LEU A 87 3.58 1.40 10.62
N ARG A 88 2.65 0.70 10.01
CA ARG A 88 1.87 -0.34 10.66
C ARG A 88 2.05 -1.64 9.91
N LEU A 89 2.42 -2.69 10.63
CA LEU A 89 2.47 -4.03 10.06
C LEU A 89 1.05 -4.51 9.82
N LEU A 90 0.83 -5.05 8.63
CA LEU A 90 -0.41 -5.65 8.20
C LEU A 90 -0.28 -7.16 8.48
N MET A 91 -0.97 -7.65 9.51
CA MET A 91 -0.87 -9.03 10.01
C MET A 91 -2.19 -9.80 9.89
N ASP A 92 -3.32 -9.09 9.87
CA ASP A 92 -4.65 -9.66 9.94
C ASP A 92 -5.71 -8.79 9.23
N ASP A 93 -6.94 -9.30 9.21
CA ASP A 93 -8.09 -8.61 8.61
C ASP A 93 -8.48 -7.32 9.35
N GLU A 94 -8.15 -7.18 10.63
CA GLU A 94 -8.43 -5.94 11.37
C GLU A 94 -7.51 -4.81 10.89
N ASN A 95 -6.23 -5.12 10.61
CA ASN A 95 -5.31 -4.16 10.01
C ASN A 95 -5.76 -3.75 8.60
N ILE A 96 -6.30 -4.71 7.83
CA ILE A 96 -6.90 -4.45 6.51
C ILE A 96 -8.10 -3.51 6.60
N LYS A 97 -9.04 -3.79 7.50
CA LYS A 97 -10.22 -2.92 7.71
C LYS A 97 -9.80 -1.52 8.10
N HIS A 98 -8.87 -1.40 9.05
CA HIS A 98 -8.37 -0.10 9.48
C HIS A 98 -7.64 0.65 8.34
N MET A 99 -6.84 -0.06 7.54
CA MET A 99 -6.22 0.49 6.33
C MET A 99 -7.28 0.98 5.31
N ALA A 100 -8.30 0.16 5.03
CA ALA A 100 -9.39 0.50 4.14
C ALA A 100 -10.22 1.69 4.64
N GLU A 101 -10.47 1.78 5.94
CA GLU A 101 -11.13 2.92 6.57
C GLU A 101 -10.31 4.20 6.44
N LEU A 102 -9.00 4.14 6.65
CA LEU A 102 -8.10 5.28 6.43
C LEU A 102 -8.14 5.74 4.97
N ALA A 103 -8.15 4.80 4.03
CA ALA A 103 -8.30 5.11 2.61
C ALA A 103 -9.63 5.86 2.34
N ALA A 104 -10.72 5.40 2.94
CA ALA A 104 -12.06 5.98 2.76
C ALA A 104 -12.25 7.35 3.44
N ARG A 105 -11.67 7.57 4.64
CA ARG A 105 -11.80 8.82 5.41
C ARG A 105 -11.12 10.01 4.75
N ASN A 106 -10.04 9.77 4.00
CA ASN A 106 -9.22 10.82 3.39
C ASN A 106 -9.73 11.34 2.02
N GLY A 107 -11.02 11.14 1.71
CA GLY A 107 -11.70 11.92 0.66
C GLY A 107 -11.55 11.43 -0.78
N GLY A 108 -11.36 10.12 -1.01
CA GLY A 108 -11.43 9.55 -2.37
C GLY A 108 -10.14 9.66 -3.19
N SER A 109 -9.03 10.07 -2.58
CA SER A 109 -7.68 9.91 -3.13
C SER A 109 -6.66 9.81 -2.00
N CYS A 110 -6.82 8.80 -1.14
CA CYS A 110 -5.81 8.47 -0.14
C CYS A 110 -4.67 7.72 -0.82
N GLY A 111 -3.41 7.99 -0.50
CA GLY A 111 -2.30 7.12 -0.89
C GLY A 111 -1.90 6.31 0.33
N ILE A 112 -2.24 5.04 0.39
CA ILE A 112 -1.63 4.15 1.37
C ILE A 112 -0.48 3.46 0.70
N GLU A 113 0.73 3.74 1.15
CA GLU A 113 1.93 3.08 0.65
C GLU A 113 2.08 1.76 1.42
N VAL A 114 2.14 0.65 0.70
CA VAL A 114 2.36 -0.68 1.25
C VAL A 114 3.74 -1.17 0.88
N TYR A 115 4.46 -1.73 1.85
CA TYR A 115 5.87 -2.04 1.75
C TYR A 115 6.13 -3.52 1.97
N THR A 116 6.99 -4.08 1.15
CA THR A 116 7.51 -5.43 1.34
C THR A 116 8.94 -5.33 1.85
N GLU A 117 9.22 -5.96 3.00
CA GLU A 117 10.59 -6.19 3.51
C GLU A 117 11.40 -5.00 4.09
N LEU A 118 10.77 -3.88 4.46
CA LEU A 118 11.41 -2.78 5.21
C LEU A 118 12.19 -3.22 6.46
#